data_AF-A0A1M3IP44-F1
#
_entry.id   AF-A0A1M3IP44-F1
#
_cell.length_a   1.000
_cell.length_b   1.000
_cell.length_c   1.000
_cell.angle_alpha   90.00
_cell.angle_beta   90.00
_cell.angle_gamma   90.00
#
_symmetry.space_group_name_H-M   'P 1'
#
loop_
_entity.id
_entity.type
_entity.pdbx_description
1 polymer ?
#
loop_
_entity_poly.entity_id
_entity_poly.type
_entity_poly.pdbx_seq_one_letter_code
_entity_poly.pdbx_strand_id
1 'polypeptide(L)'
;MHKKLNLNRLIACFLLIFLTNISSKVWGSDLLKDLDVDWTIRNDPAYKIVTPLPVLVVEQVDSEKIDTQDKLEKFANGKDDADNKHAFLVFSRILDRYTFPCRVHVFLNDLNKQAEPFDTNNWNRNFQKELMPFINCSFGPSFEVEQVDNLNNYKCFIECAFVNNRILIFGSGNRAQRSSKFLEGLHLSEDQKRKIIFVGALDKMQKPSLYSAIPGEGEVQFIWAKGCAFANQEFQEAGTSLAAPRVTGTLCRLKGMHPSLTVQEVLEITFLTATKACFYSTGDQDLDKYLYGPYGALDPIGAFQFAAEFVAAKQAVKELTPQAFYLTSQQEKPWFQPPKTLRDRLNLMTFLEQHYDEMDSDDAEKKVFAALQRIAKQIDLEELYSQSPEFFIPDDLYTFKILMNECQDRARFEALIKHAFKEDVRTSKGYSILHHAVNLNSIELVTYYTKALPILVNDLTNMDRLYPLQISCLSKDVNLPIMRFLLEQNADIYAEGSSLGRPLYFILEMLSTLEQAGDQEERLKQAALLFLQHKDYDHQKFFPEEGESLKEYTQSLKLDEKYPEFYQMILGINTPQQSN
;
A
#
# COMPACT_ATOMS: atom_id res chain seq x y z
N MET A 1 16.18 -7.47 -20.03
CA MET A 1 14.87 -6.98 -19.51
C MET A 1 13.84 -8.11 -19.39
N HIS A 2 13.40 -8.57 -18.16
CA HIS A 2 12.32 -9.50 -17.61
C HIS A 2 10.99 -9.09 -18.15
N LYS A 3 9.97 -9.95 -18.06
CA LYS A 3 8.71 -9.78 -18.73
C LYS A 3 7.85 -8.78 -17.96
N LYS A 4 8.41 -7.56 -17.74
CA LYS A 4 7.69 -6.35 -17.33
C LYS A 4 6.39 -6.38 -18.12
N LEU A 5 5.31 -6.59 -17.37
CA LEU A 5 4.05 -7.05 -17.90
C LEU A 5 3.55 -6.02 -18.91
N ASN A 6 2.72 -6.45 -19.86
CA ASN A 6 1.82 -5.48 -20.47
C ASN A 6 1.02 -4.85 -19.33
N LEU A 7 1.22 -3.55 -19.13
CA LEU A 7 0.50 -2.69 -18.21
C LEU A 7 -1.01 -2.78 -18.43
N ASN A 8 -1.44 -3.19 -19.63
CA ASN A 8 -2.81 -3.57 -19.97
C ASN A 8 -3.39 -4.65 -19.02
N ARG A 9 -2.58 -5.43 -18.29
CA ARG A 9 -3.05 -6.29 -17.18
C ARG A 9 -3.31 -5.50 -15.89
N LEU A 10 -2.44 -4.55 -15.54
CA LEU A 10 -2.64 -3.62 -14.43
C LEU A 10 -3.89 -2.76 -14.66
N ILE A 11 -4.05 -2.26 -15.89
CA ILE A 11 -5.18 -1.45 -16.35
C ILE A 11 -6.43 -2.31 -16.59
N ALA A 12 -6.31 -3.60 -16.98
CA ALA A 12 -7.46 -4.50 -16.95
C ALA A 12 -7.95 -4.76 -15.53
N CYS A 13 -7.07 -4.91 -14.53
CA CYS A 13 -7.47 -4.98 -13.13
C CYS A 13 -8.14 -3.67 -12.67
N PHE A 14 -7.54 -2.51 -12.94
CA PHE A 14 -8.12 -1.21 -12.57
C PHE A 14 -9.46 -0.93 -13.27
N LEU A 15 -9.59 -1.25 -14.55
CA LEU A 15 -10.85 -1.10 -15.29
C LEU A 15 -11.88 -2.19 -14.95
N LEU A 16 -11.50 -3.39 -14.51
CA LEU A 16 -12.46 -4.34 -13.93
C LEU A 16 -13.02 -3.81 -12.61
N ILE A 17 -12.18 -3.23 -11.75
CA ILE A 17 -12.60 -2.57 -10.51
C ILE A 17 -13.54 -1.38 -10.83
N PHE A 18 -13.29 -0.62 -11.90
CA PHE A 18 -14.13 0.53 -12.27
C PHE A 18 -15.39 0.19 -13.10
N LEU A 19 -15.38 -0.84 -13.93
CA LEU A 19 -16.51 -1.22 -14.80
C LEU A 19 -17.47 -2.23 -14.16
N THR A 20 -17.04 -3.01 -13.17
CA THR A 20 -17.98 -3.82 -12.36
C THR A 20 -18.94 -2.94 -11.56
N ASN A 21 -18.55 -1.69 -11.26
CA ASN A 21 -19.43 -0.67 -10.68
C ASN A 21 -20.54 -0.17 -11.63
N ILE A 22 -20.56 -0.55 -12.92
CA ILE A 22 -21.61 -0.14 -13.88
C ILE A 22 -22.14 -1.31 -14.73
N SER A 23 -22.45 -2.48 -14.14
CA SER A 23 -23.40 -3.43 -14.77
C SER A 23 -24.06 -4.48 -13.87
N SER A 24 -24.28 -4.22 -12.58
CA SER A 24 -25.33 -4.96 -11.84
C SER A 24 -26.25 -4.05 -11.02
N LYS A 25 -27.55 -4.12 -11.33
CA LYS A 25 -28.61 -3.56 -10.48
C LYS A 25 -28.79 -4.48 -9.27
N VAL A 26 -28.12 -4.13 -8.18
CA VAL A 26 -28.44 -4.58 -6.82
C VAL A 26 -28.88 -3.31 -6.07
N TRP A 27 -30.12 -2.83 -6.19
CA TRP A 27 -31.36 -3.53 -5.81
C TRP A 27 -31.09 -4.37 -4.55
N GLY A 28 -31.03 -3.67 -3.41
CA GLY A 28 -30.79 -4.28 -2.12
C GLY A 28 -31.98 -5.14 -1.68
N SER A 29 -31.79 -6.46 -1.71
CA SER A 29 -32.63 -7.43 -1.01
C SER A 29 -31.80 -8.67 -0.67
N ASP A 30 -31.56 -8.84 0.63
CA ASP A 30 -31.26 -10.08 1.33
C ASP A 30 -29.94 -10.84 1.09
N LEU A 31 -29.45 -11.40 2.21
CA LEU A 31 -28.39 -12.42 2.34
C LEU A 31 -26.94 -12.02 1.96
N LEU A 32 -26.18 -11.63 2.98
CA LEU A 32 -24.75 -11.96 3.09
C LEU A 32 -24.55 -13.45 2.77
N LYS A 33 -23.71 -13.76 1.77
CA LYS A 33 -23.42 -15.13 1.31
C LYS A 33 -22.46 -15.86 2.25
N ASP A 34 -23.02 -16.22 3.38
CA ASP A 34 -22.38 -17.04 4.41
C ASP A 34 -22.12 -18.48 3.90
N LEU A 35 -20.90 -18.98 4.12
CA LEU A 35 -20.51 -20.37 3.84
C LEU A 35 -21.41 -21.40 4.54
N ASP A 36 -22.10 -20.99 5.62
CA ASP A 36 -23.06 -21.87 6.27
C ASP A 36 -24.35 -22.15 5.50
N VAL A 37 -24.61 -21.37 4.43
CA VAL A 37 -25.76 -21.53 3.54
C VAL A 37 -25.38 -22.37 2.31
N ASP A 38 -24.18 -22.17 1.75
CA ASP A 38 -23.69 -22.93 0.58
C ASP A 38 -22.76 -24.08 0.97
N TRP A 39 -23.36 -25.26 1.16
CA TRP A 39 -22.63 -26.49 1.46
C TRP A 39 -21.81 -27.05 0.27
N THR A 40 -22.04 -26.56 -0.95
CA THR A 40 -21.40 -27.12 -2.17
C THR A 40 -19.94 -26.68 -2.31
N ILE A 41 -19.57 -25.56 -1.66
CA ILE A 41 -18.23 -24.96 -1.60
C ILE A 41 -17.09 -25.93 -1.27
N ARG A 42 -17.35 -27.01 -0.52
CA ARG A 42 -16.37 -28.07 -0.21
C ARG A 42 -15.95 -28.90 -1.42
N ASN A 43 -16.80 -28.94 -2.44
CA ASN A 43 -16.62 -29.70 -3.67
C ASN A 43 -16.26 -28.79 -4.87
N ASP A 44 -16.42 -27.48 -4.73
CA ASP A 44 -16.06 -26.49 -5.73
C ASP A 44 -14.52 -26.40 -5.88
N PRO A 45 -13.96 -26.63 -7.08
CA PRO A 45 -12.52 -26.51 -7.32
C PRO A 45 -11.93 -25.13 -6.99
N ALA A 46 -12.71 -24.05 -7.07
CA ALA A 46 -12.24 -22.68 -6.84
C ALA A 46 -11.86 -22.40 -5.37
N TYR A 47 -12.49 -23.10 -4.42
CA TYR A 47 -12.29 -22.90 -2.97
C TYR A 47 -11.54 -24.08 -2.31
N LYS A 48 -10.90 -24.92 -3.13
CA LYS A 48 -10.22 -26.14 -2.69
C LYS A 48 -8.93 -25.83 -1.94
N ILE A 49 -8.84 -26.29 -0.69
CA ILE A 49 -7.60 -26.29 0.08
C ILE A 49 -6.58 -27.22 -0.57
N VAL A 50 -5.41 -26.67 -0.93
CA VAL A 50 -4.29 -27.40 -1.56
C VAL A 50 -3.20 -27.78 -0.57
N THR A 51 -3.14 -27.14 0.60
CA THR A 51 -2.28 -27.52 1.72
C THR A 51 -3.08 -27.49 3.01
N PRO A 52 -3.42 -28.66 3.59
CA PRO A 52 -4.16 -28.71 4.85
C PRO A 52 -3.35 -28.16 6.02
N LEU A 53 -3.88 -27.12 6.65
CA LEU A 53 -3.32 -26.46 7.83
C LEU A 53 -4.11 -26.89 9.07
N PRO A 54 -3.51 -27.63 10.01
CA PRO A 54 -4.16 -27.96 11.26
C PRO A 54 -4.64 -26.70 11.99
N VAL A 55 -5.78 -26.79 12.67
CA VAL A 55 -6.37 -25.65 13.41
C VAL A 55 -6.30 -25.97 14.90
N LEU A 56 -5.77 -25.04 15.70
CA LEU A 56 -5.83 -25.15 17.16
C LEU A 56 -7.08 -24.42 17.66
N VAL A 57 -7.88 -25.10 18.45
CA VAL A 57 -8.93 -24.50 19.28
C VAL A 57 -8.52 -24.63 20.74
N VAL A 58 -8.63 -23.54 21.48
CA VAL A 58 -8.48 -23.52 22.93
C VAL A 58 -9.82 -23.17 23.54
N GLU A 59 -10.26 -23.96 24.50
CA GLU A 59 -11.46 -23.71 25.30
C GLU A 59 -11.09 -23.53 26.77
N GLN A 60 -11.61 -22.48 27.39
CA GLN A 60 -11.45 -22.20 28.81
C GLN A 60 -12.40 -23.10 29.60
N VAL A 61 -11.87 -23.94 30.49
CA VAL A 61 -12.65 -24.80 31.37
C VAL A 61 -12.65 -24.26 32.79
N ASP A 62 -13.83 -24.02 33.32
CA ASP A 62 -14.07 -23.63 34.71
C ASP A 62 -14.07 -24.89 35.61
N SER A 63 -12.96 -25.14 36.31
CA SER A 63 -12.80 -26.35 37.11
C SER A 63 -13.58 -26.38 38.43
N GLU A 64 -14.16 -25.26 38.87
CA GLU A 64 -15.10 -25.28 40.01
C GLU A 64 -16.46 -25.89 39.61
N LYS A 65 -16.76 -25.97 38.32
CA LYS A 65 -18.03 -26.51 37.77
C LYS A 65 -17.91 -27.91 37.16
N ILE A 66 -16.70 -28.39 36.92
CA ILE A 66 -16.45 -29.67 36.25
C ILE A 66 -15.55 -30.55 37.11
N ASP A 67 -16.09 -31.64 37.65
CA ASP A 67 -15.34 -32.68 38.37
C ASP A 67 -14.27 -33.29 37.42
N THR A 68 -13.02 -32.90 37.65
CA THR A 68 -12.17 -32.40 36.55
C THR A 68 -11.43 -33.44 35.70
N GLN A 69 -11.69 -34.74 35.85
CA GLN A 69 -10.94 -35.76 35.12
C GLN A 69 -11.83 -36.83 34.48
N ASP A 70 -12.71 -37.46 35.24
CA ASP A 70 -13.71 -38.39 34.71
C ASP A 70 -14.66 -37.70 33.70
N LYS A 71 -15.05 -36.43 33.94
CA LYS A 71 -15.80 -35.65 32.95
C LYS A 71 -14.99 -35.30 31.69
N LEU A 72 -13.69 -35.01 31.81
CA LEU A 72 -12.85 -34.69 30.63
C LEU A 72 -12.61 -35.94 29.77
N GLU A 73 -12.37 -37.09 30.39
CA GLU A 73 -12.29 -38.37 29.67
C GLU A 73 -13.64 -38.76 29.06
N LYS A 74 -14.76 -38.53 29.75
CA LYS A 74 -16.11 -38.76 29.17
C LYS A 74 -16.41 -37.83 28.01
N PHE A 75 -16.03 -36.56 28.08
CA PHE A 75 -16.14 -35.59 26.98
C PHE A 75 -15.32 -36.03 25.75
N ALA A 76 -14.04 -36.38 25.96
CA ALA A 76 -13.15 -36.87 24.90
C ALA A 76 -13.60 -38.22 24.30
N ASN A 77 -14.15 -39.12 25.12
CA ASN A 77 -14.71 -40.41 24.69
C ASN A 77 -16.21 -40.34 24.31
N GLY A 78 -16.78 -39.13 24.24
CA GLY A 78 -18.10 -38.86 23.68
C GLY A 78 -19.33 -39.29 24.50
N LYS A 79 -19.23 -39.46 25.83
CA LYS A 79 -20.35 -39.87 26.71
C LYS A 79 -20.81 -38.76 27.66
N ASP A 80 -22.13 -38.67 27.81
CA ASP A 80 -22.87 -38.23 29.01
C ASP A 80 -22.60 -36.82 29.60
N ASP A 81 -22.31 -35.82 28.76
CA ASP A 81 -22.64 -34.42 29.03
C ASP A 81 -23.25 -33.81 27.76
N ALA A 82 -24.51 -33.38 27.80
CA ALA A 82 -25.30 -33.09 26.60
C ALA A 82 -25.02 -31.69 26.02
N ASP A 83 -25.07 -30.67 26.87
CA ASP A 83 -25.09 -29.27 26.45
C ASP A 83 -23.68 -28.78 26.08
N ASN A 84 -22.68 -29.09 26.92
CA ASN A 84 -21.27 -28.81 26.63
C ASN A 84 -20.80 -29.50 25.33
N LYS A 85 -21.28 -30.73 25.10
CA LYS A 85 -21.03 -31.47 23.85
C LYS A 85 -21.80 -30.89 22.66
N HIS A 86 -22.95 -30.22 22.87
CA HIS A 86 -23.69 -29.57 21.80
C HIS A 86 -22.94 -28.35 21.26
N ALA A 87 -22.60 -27.38 22.13
CA ALA A 87 -21.86 -26.19 21.73
C ALA A 87 -20.51 -26.55 21.06
N PHE A 88 -19.81 -27.55 21.61
CA PHE A 88 -18.61 -28.12 21.02
C PHE A 88 -18.82 -28.69 19.61
N LEU A 89 -19.84 -29.55 19.44
CA LEU A 89 -20.18 -30.10 18.12
C LEU A 89 -20.64 -29.01 17.13
N VAL A 90 -21.31 -27.96 17.60
CA VAL A 90 -21.72 -26.83 16.75
C VAL A 90 -20.52 -26.04 16.27
N PHE A 91 -19.62 -25.57 17.14
CA PHE A 91 -18.44 -24.82 16.67
C PHE A 91 -17.49 -25.70 15.84
N SER A 92 -17.33 -26.97 16.20
CA SER A 92 -16.49 -27.92 15.45
C SER A 92 -17.04 -28.14 14.03
N ARG A 93 -18.37 -28.30 13.90
CA ARG A 93 -19.05 -28.37 12.60
C ARG A 93 -18.98 -27.05 11.81
N ILE A 94 -18.97 -25.90 12.49
CA ILE A 94 -18.70 -24.60 11.84
C ILE A 94 -17.28 -24.62 11.28
N LEU A 95 -16.25 -24.85 12.11
CA LEU A 95 -14.86 -24.92 11.65
C LEU A 95 -14.70 -25.89 10.48
N ASP A 96 -15.16 -27.14 10.60
CA ASP A 96 -15.08 -28.16 9.56
C ASP A 96 -15.64 -27.70 8.20
N ARG A 97 -16.65 -26.83 8.15
CA ARG A 97 -17.20 -26.32 6.87
C ARG A 97 -16.20 -25.45 6.12
N TYR A 98 -15.41 -24.68 6.87
CA TYR A 98 -14.36 -23.80 6.35
C TYR A 98 -13.02 -24.55 6.22
N THR A 99 -12.69 -25.47 7.13
CA THR A 99 -11.34 -26.03 7.25
C THR A 99 -11.16 -27.37 6.54
N PHE A 100 -12.20 -28.15 6.25
CA PHE A 100 -12.06 -29.48 5.62
C PHE A 100 -11.19 -29.44 4.35
N PRO A 101 -10.16 -30.31 4.21
CA PRO A 101 -9.87 -31.51 5.00
C PRO A 101 -8.81 -31.32 6.12
N CYS A 102 -8.60 -30.11 6.62
CA CYS A 102 -7.68 -29.84 7.73
C CYS A 102 -8.07 -30.57 9.03
N ARG A 103 -7.07 -30.88 9.86
CA ARG A 103 -7.27 -31.49 11.17
C ARG A 103 -7.49 -30.43 12.24
N VAL A 104 -8.67 -30.40 12.84
CA VAL A 104 -8.93 -29.62 14.07
C VAL A 104 -8.29 -30.33 15.27
N HIS A 105 -7.63 -29.57 16.13
CA HIS A 105 -7.06 -29.99 17.41
C HIS A 105 -7.65 -29.12 18.51
N VAL A 106 -8.10 -29.73 19.60
CA VAL A 106 -8.82 -29.04 20.69
C VAL A 106 -8.02 -29.20 21.98
N PHE A 107 -7.80 -28.10 22.68
CA PHE A 107 -7.13 -28.04 23.96
C PHE A 107 -8.06 -27.40 24.99
N LEU A 108 -8.55 -28.23 25.91
CA LEU A 108 -9.30 -27.79 27.08
C LEU A 108 -8.28 -27.39 28.14
N ASN A 109 -8.33 -26.15 28.65
CA ASN A 109 -7.42 -25.71 29.71
C ASN A 109 -8.13 -24.74 30.69
N ASP A 110 -7.75 -24.80 31.96
CA ASP A 110 -8.19 -23.85 32.98
C ASP A 110 -7.15 -22.72 33.08
N LEU A 111 -7.41 -21.64 32.33
CA LEU A 111 -6.53 -20.48 32.26
C LEU A 111 -6.57 -19.61 33.53
N ASN A 112 -7.49 -19.89 34.47
CA ASN A 112 -7.65 -19.15 35.73
C ASN A 112 -6.70 -19.68 36.82
N LYS A 113 -6.10 -20.86 36.62
CA LYS A 113 -5.10 -21.42 37.53
C LYS A 113 -3.75 -20.71 37.42
N GLN A 114 -2.97 -20.80 38.50
CA GLN A 114 -1.56 -20.45 38.45
C GLN A 114 -0.83 -21.41 37.48
N ALA A 115 0.05 -20.89 36.62
CA ALA A 115 0.86 -21.71 35.72
C ALA A 115 1.95 -22.45 36.48
N GLU A 116 2.16 -23.72 36.14
CA GLU A 116 3.39 -24.42 36.47
C GLU A 116 4.39 -24.31 35.30
N PRO A 117 5.71 -24.50 35.55
CA PRO A 117 6.71 -24.57 34.47
C PRO A 117 6.42 -25.68 33.43
N PHE A 118 5.58 -26.65 33.77
CA PHE A 118 5.08 -27.68 32.85
C PHE A 118 4.14 -27.09 31.78
N ASP A 119 3.31 -26.10 32.12
CA ASP A 119 2.37 -25.47 31.19
C ASP A 119 3.10 -24.67 30.11
N THR A 120 4.11 -23.88 30.48
CA THR A 120 4.98 -23.17 29.52
C THR A 120 5.60 -24.13 28.51
N ASN A 121 6.04 -25.31 28.96
CA ASN A 121 6.61 -26.34 28.10
C ASN A 121 5.56 -27.02 27.21
N ASN A 122 4.34 -27.24 27.71
CA ASN A 122 3.24 -27.80 26.94
C ASN A 122 2.71 -26.82 25.88
N TRP A 123 2.52 -25.54 26.24
CA TRP A 123 2.11 -24.49 25.30
C TRP A 123 3.12 -24.35 24.17
N ASN A 124 4.42 -24.22 24.48
CA ASN A 124 5.46 -24.20 23.46
C ASN A 124 5.44 -25.47 22.58
N ARG A 125 5.39 -26.68 23.17
CA ARG A 125 5.32 -27.94 22.39
C ARG A 125 4.08 -28.02 21.48
N ASN A 126 2.97 -27.43 21.88
CA ASN A 126 1.74 -27.40 21.08
C ASN A 126 1.81 -26.37 19.95
N PHE A 127 2.35 -25.18 20.22
CA PHE A 127 2.51 -24.13 19.20
C PHE A 127 3.68 -24.38 18.23
N GLN A 128 4.72 -25.12 18.64
CA GLN A 128 5.87 -25.50 17.79
C GLN A 128 5.50 -26.42 16.60
N LYS A 129 4.26 -26.91 16.54
CA LYS A 129 3.73 -27.58 15.33
C LYS A 129 3.62 -26.53 14.22
N GLU A 130 4.58 -26.56 13.29
CA GLU A 130 4.93 -25.49 12.33
C GLU A 130 3.81 -25.05 11.35
N LEU A 131 2.64 -25.68 11.40
CA LEU A 131 1.54 -25.53 10.43
C LEU A 131 0.28 -24.83 10.99
N MET A 132 0.32 -24.33 12.24
CA MET A 132 -0.82 -23.74 12.95
C MET A 132 -0.69 -22.21 13.16
N PRO A 133 -0.82 -21.34 12.14
CA PRO A 133 -0.64 -19.90 12.33
C PRO A 133 -1.78 -19.20 13.10
N PHE A 134 -2.99 -19.78 13.11
CA PHE A 134 -4.21 -19.21 13.70
C PHE A 134 -4.73 -20.09 14.84
N ILE A 135 -5.06 -19.47 15.98
CA ILE A 135 -5.57 -20.13 17.19
C ILE A 135 -6.97 -19.59 17.51
N ASN A 136 -7.97 -20.46 17.53
CA ASN A 136 -9.33 -20.09 17.92
C ASN A 136 -9.49 -20.13 19.45
N CYS A 137 -9.88 -19.01 20.05
CA CYS A 137 -10.26 -18.89 21.44
C CYS A 137 -11.77 -18.58 21.49
N SER A 138 -12.62 -19.61 21.59
CA SER A 138 -14.09 -19.43 21.56
C SER A 138 -14.67 -18.93 22.90
N PHE A 139 -13.83 -18.65 23.88
CA PHE A 139 -14.19 -18.01 25.14
C PHE A 139 -13.99 -16.48 25.09
N GLY A 140 -14.73 -15.77 25.94
CA GLY A 140 -14.55 -14.33 26.12
C GLY A 140 -13.39 -14.04 27.10
N PRO A 141 -12.50 -13.08 26.80
CA PRO A 141 -11.38 -12.72 27.67
C PRO A 141 -11.83 -12.14 29.03
N SER A 142 -11.64 -12.89 30.13
CA SER A 142 -12.08 -12.53 31.48
C SER A 142 -11.05 -11.70 32.26
N PHE A 143 -10.91 -10.42 31.91
CA PHE A 143 -10.05 -9.46 32.63
C PHE A 143 -10.84 -8.68 33.68
N GLU A 144 -10.98 -9.26 34.88
CA GLU A 144 -11.47 -8.54 36.06
C GLU A 144 -10.25 -8.05 36.87
N VAL A 145 -10.06 -6.72 36.88
CA VAL A 145 -8.76 -6.03 37.14
C VAL A 145 -8.20 -6.25 38.55
N GLU A 146 -9.00 -6.74 39.50
CA GLU A 146 -8.62 -6.89 40.91
C GLU A 146 -7.85 -8.19 41.23
N GLN A 147 -7.54 -9.03 40.24
CA GLN A 147 -6.82 -10.31 40.43
C GLN A 147 -5.53 -10.48 39.59
N VAL A 148 -5.00 -9.40 39.01
CA VAL A 148 -3.86 -9.43 38.07
C VAL A 148 -2.60 -10.10 38.65
N ASP A 149 -2.34 -9.97 39.95
CA ASP A 149 -1.16 -10.56 40.62
C ASP A 149 -1.20 -12.11 40.74
N ASN A 150 -2.30 -12.78 40.39
CA ASN A 150 -2.41 -14.25 40.38
C ASN A 150 -2.51 -14.87 38.97
N LEU A 151 -2.54 -14.06 37.90
CA LEU A 151 -2.96 -14.45 36.55
C LEU A 151 -1.86 -15.12 35.69
N ASN A 152 -1.29 -16.23 36.17
CA ASN A 152 -0.10 -16.85 35.58
C ASN A 152 -0.35 -17.70 34.31
N ASN A 153 -1.41 -18.53 34.20
CA ASN A 153 -1.60 -19.42 33.03
C ASN A 153 -2.10 -18.69 31.78
N TYR A 154 -3.09 -17.80 31.91
CA TYR A 154 -3.58 -16.98 30.78
C TYR A 154 -2.47 -16.13 30.13
N LYS A 155 -1.63 -15.49 30.94
CA LYS A 155 -0.49 -14.70 30.46
C LYS A 155 0.57 -15.58 29.78
N CYS A 156 0.92 -16.71 30.41
CA CYS A 156 1.84 -17.71 29.84
C CYS A 156 1.36 -18.21 28.46
N PHE A 157 0.07 -18.51 28.32
CA PHE A 157 -0.56 -18.91 27.05
C PHE A 157 -0.34 -17.86 25.94
N ILE A 158 -0.61 -16.58 26.23
CA ILE A 158 -0.44 -15.47 25.27
C ILE A 158 1.05 -15.25 24.92
N GLU A 159 1.93 -15.24 25.92
CA GLU A 159 3.37 -15.05 25.70
C GLU A 159 3.96 -16.20 24.86
N CYS A 160 3.59 -17.45 25.17
CA CYS A 160 3.99 -18.62 24.37
C CYS A 160 3.44 -18.56 22.95
N ALA A 161 2.22 -18.07 22.73
CA ALA A 161 1.65 -17.90 21.41
C ALA A 161 2.46 -16.89 20.56
N PHE A 162 2.85 -15.75 21.15
CA PHE A 162 3.66 -14.75 20.46
C PHE A 162 5.11 -15.20 20.21
N VAL A 163 5.75 -15.88 21.17
CA VAL A 163 7.09 -16.48 20.97
C VAL A 163 7.10 -17.46 19.80
N ASN A 164 6.00 -18.18 19.57
CA ASN A 164 5.84 -19.09 18.44
C ASN A 164 5.24 -18.42 17.18
N ASN A 165 5.09 -17.10 17.16
CA ASN A 165 4.46 -16.31 16.09
C ASN A 165 3.09 -16.87 15.67
N ARG A 166 2.15 -16.88 16.61
CA ARG A 166 0.76 -17.31 16.45
C ARG A 166 -0.18 -16.09 16.56
N ILE A 167 -1.28 -16.13 15.82
CA ILE A 167 -2.39 -15.17 15.96
C ILE A 167 -3.49 -15.80 16.80
N LEU A 168 -4.03 -15.02 17.73
CA LEU A 168 -5.11 -15.41 18.63
C LEU A 168 -6.43 -14.76 18.19
N ILE A 169 -7.47 -15.55 17.98
CA ILE A 169 -8.79 -15.08 17.54
C ILE A 169 -9.79 -15.36 18.67
N PHE A 170 -10.15 -14.32 19.43
CA PHE A 170 -11.06 -14.39 20.57
C PHE A 170 -12.49 -14.00 20.19
N GLY A 171 -13.50 -14.67 20.75
CA GLY A 171 -14.85 -14.09 20.82
C GLY A 171 -14.84 -12.88 21.76
N SER A 172 -15.41 -11.74 21.38
CA SER A 172 -15.33 -10.52 22.21
C SER A 172 -16.09 -10.61 23.54
N GLY A 173 -17.02 -11.55 23.70
CA GLY A 173 -17.76 -11.80 24.94
C GLY A 173 -19.24 -11.40 24.84
N ASN A 174 -20.06 -12.01 25.72
CA ASN A 174 -21.53 -11.95 25.65
C ASN A 174 -22.17 -11.03 26.73
N ARG A 175 -21.40 -10.11 27.34
CA ARG A 175 -21.86 -9.24 28.45
C ARG A 175 -22.37 -7.84 28.00
N ALA A 176 -22.55 -7.60 26.70
CA ALA A 176 -22.97 -6.31 26.12
C ALA A 176 -22.07 -5.09 26.44
N GLN A 177 -20.83 -5.33 26.87
CA GLN A 177 -19.88 -4.29 27.31
C GLN A 177 -19.33 -3.51 26.11
N ARG A 178 -19.22 -2.18 26.22
CA ARG A 178 -18.65 -1.29 25.19
C ARG A 178 -17.40 -0.62 25.69
N SER A 179 -16.41 -0.44 24.81
CA SER A 179 -15.06 0.00 25.18
C SER A 179 -14.48 -0.88 26.29
N SER A 180 -14.52 -2.19 26.03
CA SER A 180 -13.88 -3.17 26.91
C SER A 180 -12.36 -2.95 26.94
N LYS A 181 -11.70 -3.44 27.99
CA LYS A 181 -10.26 -3.28 28.18
C LYS A 181 -9.58 -4.62 28.43
N PHE A 182 -9.79 -5.57 27.53
CA PHE A 182 -9.22 -6.91 27.63
C PHE A 182 -7.68 -6.88 27.60
N LEU A 183 -7.06 -5.94 26.89
CA LEU A 183 -5.59 -5.82 26.86
C LEU A 183 -5.00 -4.97 28.00
N GLU A 184 -5.81 -4.44 28.93
CA GLU A 184 -5.30 -3.72 30.10
C GLU A 184 -4.68 -4.70 31.12
N GLY A 185 -3.47 -4.38 31.59
CA GLY A 185 -2.64 -5.28 32.41
C GLY A 185 -1.69 -6.19 31.62
N LEU A 186 -1.88 -6.33 30.29
CA LEU A 186 -0.90 -7.00 29.43
C LEU A 186 0.07 -5.98 28.80
N HIS A 187 1.36 -6.07 29.16
CA HIS A 187 2.41 -5.23 28.60
C HIS A 187 2.80 -5.66 27.17
N LEU A 188 1.88 -5.44 26.21
CA LEU A 188 2.05 -5.83 24.80
C LEU A 188 2.58 -4.67 23.93
N SER A 189 3.52 -5.01 23.05
CA SER A 189 3.94 -4.16 21.93
C SER A 189 2.85 -4.07 20.84
N GLU A 190 2.94 -3.06 19.97
CA GLU A 190 1.97 -2.86 18.88
C GLU A 190 1.91 -4.03 17.87
N ASP A 191 3.03 -4.75 17.65
CA ASP A 191 3.04 -5.98 16.84
C ASP A 191 2.26 -7.13 17.51
N GLN A 192 2.42 -7.28 18.84
CA GLN A 192 1.67 -8.28 19.61
C GLN A 192 0.17 -7.95 19.67
N LYS A 193 -0.20 -6.67 19.81
CA LYS A 193 -1.61 -6.23 19.72
C LYS A 193 -2.23 -6.56 18.35
N ARG A 194 -1.49 -6.40 17.26
CA ARG A 194 -1.93 -6.77 15.89
C ARG A 194 -2.10 -8.29 15.69
N LYS A 195 -1.53 -9.12 16.58
CA LYS A 195 -1.66 -10.59 16.57
C LYS A 195 -2.79 -11.10 17.47
N ILE A 196 -3.57 -10.22 18.09
CA ILE A 196 -4.83 -10.52 18.77
C ILE A 196 -5.96 -9.99 17.90
N ILE A 197 -6.99 -10.80 17.65
CA ILE A 197 -8.20 -10.41 16.89
C ILE A 197 -9.40 -10.69 17.77
N PHE A 198 -10.26 -9.69 17.94
CA PHE A 198 -11.54 -9.84 18.64
C PHE A 198 -12.68 -9.97 17.63
N VAL A 199 -13.62 -10.87 17.93
CA VAL A 199 -14.72 -11.20 17.01
C VAL A 199 -16.08 -10.96 17.67
N GLY A 200 -16.78 -9.95 17.16
CA GLY A 200 -18.15 -9.61 17.55
C GLY A 200 -19.19 -10.48 16.87
N ALA A 201 -20.37 -10.63 17.49
CA ALA A 201 -21.44 -11.51 17.03
C ALA A 201 -22.53 -10.76 16.24
N LEU A 202 -22.84 -11.24 15.03
CA LEU A 202 -24.05 -10.86 14.28
C LEU A 202 -25.18 -11.86 14.52
N ASP A 203 -26.41 -11.36 14.55
CA ASP A 203 -27.62 -12.16 14.70
C ASP A 203 -28.02 -12.86 13.38
N LYS A 204 -29.18 -13.52 13.38
CA LYS A 204 -29.73 -14.20 12.19
C LYS A 204 -30.10 -13.26 11.03
N MET A 205 -30.32 -11.97 11.33
CA MET A 205 -30.58 -10.91 10.35
C MET A 205 -29.29 -10.18 9.92
N GLN A 206 -28.13 -10.70 10.34
CA GLN A 206 -26.80 -10.12 10.12
C GLN A 206 -26.64 -8.71 10.72
N LYS A 207 -27.32 -8.43 11.83
CA LYS A 207 -27.17 -7.18 12.61
C LYS A 207 -26.33 -7.42 13.87
N PRO A 208 -25.61 -6.41 14.40
CA PRO A 208 -24.91 -6.50 15.69
C PRO A 208 -25.80 -7.08 16.79
N SER A 209 -25.38 -8.20 17.38
CA SER A 209 -26.12 -8.81 18.49
C SER A 209 -25.98 -7.97 19.74
N LEU A 210 -27.09 -7.65 20.41
CA LEU A 210 -27.11 -6.81 21.61
C LEU A 210 -26.25 -7.34 22.77
N TYR A 211 -26.00 -8.65 22.83
CA TYR A 211 -25.12 -9.26 23.83
C TYR A 211 -23.62 -9.11 23.49
N SER A 212 -23.27 -8.82 22.25
CA SER A 212 -21.87 -8.77 21.80
C SER A 212 -21.14 -7.60 22.44
N ALA A 213 -20.04 -7.88 23.14
CA ALA A 213 -19.14 -6.83 23.59
C ALA A 213 -18.38 -6.22 22.41
N ILE A 214 -17.97 -4.95 22.58
CA ILE A 214 -17.16 -4.19 21.63
C ILE A 214 -15.84 -3.81 22.33
N PRO A 215 -14.67 -4.15 21.74
CA PRO A 215 -13.34 -3.77 22.23
C PRO A 215 -13.13 -2.26 22.37
N GLY A 216 -12.15 -1.87 23.18
CA GLY A 216 -11.75 -0.47 23.39
C GLY A 216 -10.80 0.08 22.31
N GLU A 217 -10.48 1.39 22.38
CA GLU A 217 -9.65 2.06 21.37
C GLU A 217 -8.22 1.51 21.26
N GLY A 218 -7.70 0.88 22.33
CA GLY A 218 -6.40 0.19 22.32
C GLY A 218 -6.42 -1.21 21.68
N GLU A 219 -7.57 -1.68 21.22
CA GLU A 219 -7.83 -3.08 20.84
C GLU A 219 -8.13 -3.17 19.34
N VAL A 220 -7.16 -2.68 18.55
CA VAL A 220 -7.31 -2.18 17.16
C VAL A 220 -7.81 -3.21 16.13
N GLN A 221 -7.88 -4.51 16.46
CA GLN A 221 -8.24 -5.58 15.52
C GLN A 221 -9.58 -6.21 15.89
N PHE A 222 -10.68 -5.62 15.40
CA PHE A 222 -12.04 -6.10 15.63
C PHE A 222 -12.83 -6.26 14.33
N ILE A 223 -13.48 -7.42 14.19
CA ILE A 223 -14.33 -7.81 13.06
C ILE A 223 -15.60 -8.48 13.58
N TRP A 224 -16.71 -8.37 12.86
CA TRP A 224 -17.94 -9.07 13.17
C TRP A 224 -18.07 -10.35 12.35
N ALA A 225 -18.56 -11.42 12.96
CA ALA A 225 -19.01 -12.60 12.25
C ALA A 225 -20.34 -13.08 12.84
N LYS A 226 -21.07 -13.90 12.08
CA LYS A 226 -22.33 -14.48 12.54
C LYS A 226 -22.11 -15.26 13.84
N GLY A 227 -22.86 -14.91 14.88
CA GLY A 227 -22.77 -15.51 16.21
C GLY A 227 -23.88 -16.51 16.52
N CYS A 228 -24.79 -16.79 15.58
CA CYS A 228 -25.86 -17.78 15.76
C CYS A 228 -25.53 -19.14 15.12
N ALA A 229 -26.21 -20.19 15.58
CA ALA A 229 -26.23 -21.51 14.96
C ALA A 229 -26.89 -21.50 13.56
N PHE A 230 -26.89 -22.66 12.88
CA PHE A 230 -27.36 -22.77 11.50
C PHE A 230 -28.86 -22.45 11.37
N ALA A 231 -29.25 -21.77 10.28
CA ALA A 231 -30.60 -21.22 10.09
C ALA A 231 -31.77 -22.24 10.12
N ASN A 232 -31.46 -23.55 10.04
CA ASN A 232 -32.42 -24.65 9.98
C ASN A 232 -32.34 -25.60 11.20
N GLN A 233 -31.78 -25.16 12.34
CA GLN A 233 -31.79 -25.94 13.59
C GLN A 233 -32.81 -25.39 14.59
N GLU A 234 -33.38 -26.29 15.40
CA GLU A 234 -34.40 -25.97 16.42
C GLU A 234 -33.84 -25.24 17.65
N PHE A 235 -32.52 -25.20 17.81
CA PHE A 235 -31.82 -24.64 18.96
C PHE A 235 -31.31 -23.22 18.68
N GLN A 236 -31.72 -22.25 19.50
CA GLN A 236 -31.32 -20.84 19.39
C GLN A 236 -29.97 -20.56 20.07
N GLU A 237 -28.94 -21.35 19.77
CA GLU A 237 -27.59 -21.06 20.28
C GLU A 237 -27.03 -19.78 19.61
N ALA A 238 -26.56 -18.85 20.44
CA ALA A 238 -26.03 -17.56 20.04
C ALA A 238 -24.91 -17.09 20.97
N GLY A 239 -23.79 -16.62 20.42
CA GLY A 239 -22.65 -16.10 21.17
C GLY A 239 -21.47 -15.69 20.28
N THR A 240 -20.58 -14.84 20.80
CA THR A 240 -19.28 -14.54 20.15
C THR A 240 -18.40 -15.77 20.02
N SER A 241 -18.63 -16.77 20.87
CA SER A 241 -18.07 -18.13 20.84
C SER A 241 -18.35 -18.88 19.53
N LEU A 242 -19.45 -18.56 18.83
CA LEU A 242 -19.79 -19.12 17.50
C LEU A 242 -19.34 -18.19 16.35
N ALA A 243 -18.96 -16.94 16.65
CA ALA A 243 -18.48 -15.98 15.68
C ALA A 243 -16.97 -16.15 15.37
N ALA A 244 -16.13 -16.27 16.40
CA ALA A 244 -14.69 -16.50 16.25
C ALA A 244 -14.32 -17.72 15.37
N PRO A 245 -15.00 -18.89 15.49
CA PRO A 245 -14.83 -20.03 14.59
C PRO A 245 -14.93 -19.71 13.10
N ARG A 246 -15.81 -18.77 12.70
CA ARG A 246 -16.02 -18.41 11.28
C ARG A 246 -14.87 -17.55 10.75
N VAL A 247 -14.32 -16.67 11.59
CA VAL A 247 -13.10 -15.90 11.26
C VAL A 247 -11.89 -16.84 11.16
N THR A 248 -11.62 -17.65 12.20
CA THR A 248 -10.51 -18.61 12.17
C THR A 248 -10.61 -19.57 10.99
N GLY A 249 -11.81 -20.10 10.73
CA GLY A 249 -12.07 -20.97 9.58
C GLY A 249 -11.75 -20.29 8.23
N THR A 250 -12.13 -19.02 8.05
CA THR A 250 -11.85 -18.25 6.83
C THR A 250 -10.34 -18.06 6.64
N LEU A 251 -9.63 -17.65 7.69
CA LEU A 251 -8.18 -17.48 7.69
C LEU A 251 -7.44 -18.79 7.35
N CYS A 252 -7.86 -19.90 7.97
CA CYS A 252 -7.32 -21.24 7.67
C CYS A 252 -7.60 -21.68 6.23
N ARG A 253 -8.81 -21.43 5.68
CA ARG A 253 -9.13 -21.74 4.28
C ARG A 253 -8.29 -20.89 3.32
N LEU A 254 -8.21 -19.58 3.51
CA LEU A 254 -7.39 -18.67 2.69
C LEU A 254 -5.94 -19.14 2.60
N LYS A 255 -5.29 -19.35 3.75
CA LYS A 255 -3.89 -19.78 3.81
C LYS A 255 -3.68 -21.20 3.28
N GLY A 256 -4.71 -22.06 3.33
CA GLY A 256 -4.70 -23.44 2.80
C GLY A 256 -5.00 -23.55 1.30
N MET A 257 -5.80 -22.63 0.74
CA MET A 257 -5.98 -22.43 -0.70
C MET A 257 -4.76 -21.78 -1.34
N HIS A 258 -4.11 -20.86 -0.62
CA HIS A 258 -3.00 -20.05 -1.13
C HIS A 258 -1.78 -20.09 -0.19
N PRO A 259 -1.01 -21.19 -0.17
CA PRO A 259 0.14 -21.36 0.72
C PRO A 259 1.23 -20.30 0.53
N SER A 260 1.28 -19.66 -0.65
CA SER A 260 2.20 -18.58 -1.03
C SER A 260 1.92 -17.21 -0.39
N LEU A 261 0.76 -17.01 0.22
CA LEU A 261 0.46 -15.79 0.98
C LEU A 261 1.20 -15.81 2.32
N THR A 262 1.65 -14.66 2.81
CA THR A 262 2.11 -14.56 4.21
C THR A 262 0.90 -14.68 5.15
N VAL A 263 1.17 -14.93 6.43
CA VAL A 263 0.12 -14.94 7.45
C VAL A 263 -0.53 -13.55 7.59
N GLN A 264 0.25 -12.49 7.43
CA GLN A 264 -0.21 -11.10 7.47
C GLN A 264 -1.10 -10.75 6.26
N GLU A 265 -0.71 -11.16 5.04
CA GLU A 265 -1.53 -10.94 3.84
C GLU A 265 -2.91 -11.60 3.95
N VAL A 266 -3.00 -12.76 4.63
CA VAL A 266 -4.28 -13.44 4.87
C VAL A 266 -5.16 -12.70 5.88
N LEU A 267 -4.58 -12.04 6.88
CA LEU A 267 -5.33 -11.11 7.76
C LEU A 267 -5.83 -9.90 6.96
N GLU A 268 -4.92 -9.24 6.24
CA GLU A 268 -5.21 -7.99 5.52
C GLU A 268 -6.28 -8.17 4.47
N ILE A 269 -6.25 -9.26 3.68
CA ILE A 269 -7.33 -9.61 2.75
C ILE A 269 -8.67 -9.75 3.48
N THR A 270 -8.70 -10.48 4.60
CA THR A 270 -9.92 -10.73 5.38
C THR A 270 -10.52 -9.45 5.97
N PHE A 271 -9.67 -8.48 6.32
CA PHE A 271 -10.10 -7.17 6.82
C PHE A 271 -10.48 -6.19 5.68
N LEU A 272 -9.81 -6.25 4.53
CA LEU A 272 -10.09 -5.40 3.36
C LEU A 272 -11.40 -5.79 2.66
N THR A 273 -11.76 -7.07 2.65
CA THR A 273 -13.05 -7.54 2.10
C THR A 273 -14.18 -7.55 3.15
N ALA A 274 -13.92 -7.10 4.38
CA ALA A 274 -14.97 -6.98 5.40
C ALA A 274 -15.99 -5.89 5.00
N THR A 275 -17.28 -6.22 5.04
CA THR A 275 -18.34 -5.33 4.57
C THR A 275 -18.99 -4.56 5.71
N LYS A 276 -19.35 -3.30 5.46
CA LYS A 276 -20.14 -2.47 6.39
C LYS A 276 -21.63 -2.41 6.06
N ALA A 277 -22.09 -3.10 5.00
CA ALA A 277 -23.47 -3.09 4.53
C ALA A 277 -24.51 -3.63 5.54
N CYS A 278 -24.06 -4.39 6.55
CA CYS A 278 -24.88 -4.85 7.67
C CYS A 278 -25.22 -3.76 8.69
N PHE A 279 -24.40 -2.72 8.83
CA PHE A 279 -24.57 -1.69 9.88
C PHE A 279 -25.47 -0.54 9.41
N TYR A 280 -25.97 0.24 10.36
CA TYR A 280 -26.64 1.51 10.05
C TYR A 280 -25.63 2.63 10.28
N SER A 281 -25.17 3.27 9.21
CA SER A 281 -24.31 4.44 9.38
C SER A 281 -25.10 5.57 10.04
N THR A 282 -24.48 6.17 11.05
CA THR A 282 -25.00 7.35 11.77
C THR A 282 -24.71 8.66 11.04
N GLY A 283 -23.87 8.63 10.00
CA GLY A 283 -23.31 9.81 9.34
C GLY A 283 -22.06 10.39 10.03
N ASP A 284 -21.72 9.88 11.22
CA ASP A 284 -20.54 10.22 12.00
C ASP A 284 -19.57 9.02 11.97
N GLN A 285 -18.34 9.25 11.49
CA GLN A 285 -17.36 8.17 11.29
C GLN A 285 -16.76 7.65 12.60
N ASP A 286 -16.60 8.52 13.61
CA ASP A 286 -16.06 8.11 14.91
C ASP A 286 -17.14 7.42 15.75
N LEU A 287 -18.41 7.85 15.63
CA LEU A 287 -19.54 7.13 16.22
C LEU A 287 -19.77 5.77 15.55
N ASP A 288 -19.70 5.67 14.21
CA ASP A 288 -19.78 4.38 13.50
C ASP A 288 -18.61 3.46 13.87
N LYS A 289 -17.40 3.99 14.03
CA LYS A 289 -16.21 3.27 14.50
C LYS A 289 -16.34 2.84 15.97
N TYR A 290 -16.98 3.63 16.83
CA TYR A 290 -17.29 3.25 18.21
C TYR A 290 -18.38 2.18 18.32
N LEU A 291 -19.39 2.21 17.44
CA LEU A 291 -20.51 1.27 17.42
C LEU A 291 -20.20 -0.06 16.71
N TYR A 292 -19.30 -0.05 15.71
CA TYR A 292 -19.06 -1.18 14.82
C TYR A 292 -17.57 -1.53 14.63
N GLY A 293 -16.65 -0.75 15.18
CA GLY A 293 -15.21 -0.96 15.03
C GLY A 293 -14.65 -0.64 13.63
N PRO A 294 -13.39 -1.01 13.39
CA PRO A 294 -12.65 -0.56 12.21
C PRO A 294 -13.08 -1.26 10.91
N TYR A 295 -13.19 -2.58 10.90
CA TYR A 295 -13.28 -3.35 9.65
C TYR A 295 -14.72 -3.64 9.21
N GLY A 296 -15.57 -4.13 10.10
CA GLY A 296 -16.96 -4.49 9.79
C GLY A 296 -17.20 -6.00 9.81
N ALA A 297 -18.08 -6.52 8.95
CA ALA A 297 -18.47 -7.92 8.95
C ALA A 297 -17.68 -8.77 7.96
N LEU A 298 -17.32 -9.98 8.40
CA LEU A 298 -16.66 -11.01 7.62
C LEU A 298 -17.46 -11.39 6.36
N ASP A 299 -16.88 -11.19 5.18
CA ASP A 299 -17.29 -11.83 3.92
C ASP A 299 -16.24 -12.86 3.50
N PRO A 300 -16.45 -14.16 3.76
CA PRO A 300 -15.52 -15.20 3.36
C PRO A 300 -15.41 -15.34 1.83
N ILE A 301 -16.50 -15.13 1.09
CA ILE A 301 -16.55 -15.36 -0.35
C ILE A 301 -15.79 -14.25 -1.08
N GLY A 302 -16.01 -13.00 -0.71
CA GLY A 302 -15.22 -11.86 -1.16
C GLY A 302 -13.73 -12.06 -0.84
N ALA A 303 -13.40 -12.52 0.38
CA ALA A 303 -12.01 -12.79 0.78
C ALA A 303 -11.34 -13.84 -0.11
N PHE A 304 -11.99 -14.98 -0.38
CA PHE A 304 -11.41 -16.03 -1.23
C PHE A 304 -11.23 -15.58 -2.69
N GLN A 305 -12.19 -14.82 -3.23
CA GLN A 305 -12.13 -14.32 -4.61
C GLN A 305 -10.99 -13.30 -4.76
N PHE A 306 -10.92 -12.32 -3.85
CA PHE A 306 -9.83 -11.35 -3.82
C PHE A 306 -8.45 -12.01 -3.61
N ALA A 307 -8.36 -13.05 -2.77
CA ALA A 307 -7.12 -13.78 -2.57
C ALA A 307 -6.62 -14.49 -3.84
N ALA A 308 -7.52 -15.09 -4.62
CA ALA A 308 -7.15 -15.72 -5.89
C ALA A 308 -6.62 -14.69 -6.90
N GLU A 309 -7.26 -13.51 -7.00
CA GLU A 309 -6.82 -12.40 -7.84
C GLU A 309 -5.48 -11.81 -7.37
N PHE A 310 -5.32 -11.58 -6.07
CA PHE A 310 -4.08 -11.07 -5.47
C PHE A 310 -2.90 -12.04 -5.65
N VAL A 311 -3.12 -13.35 -5.52
CA VAL A 311 -2.09 -14.37 -5.83
C VAL A 311 -1.73 -14.37 -7.31
N ALA A 312 -2.71 -14.28 -8.21
CA ALA A 312 -2.45 -14.21 -9.65
C ALA A 312 -1.65 -12.95 -10.03
N ALA A 313 -1.98 -11.80 -9.44
CA ALA A 313 -1.23 -10.56 -9.57
C ALA A 313 0.20 -10.70 -9.03
N LYS A 314 0.37 -11.21 -7.80
CA LYS A 314 1.67 -11.40 -7.13
C LYS A 314 2.57 -12.39 -7.88
N GLN A 315 2.02 -13.44 -8.48
CA GLN A 315 2.77 -14.37 -9.35
C GLN A 315 3.20 -13.66 -10.64
N ALA A 316 2.30 -12.93 -11.29
CA ALA A 316 2.64 -12.17 -12.48
C ALA A 316 3.70 -11.09 -12.22
N VAL A 317 3.70 -10.46 -11.03
CA VAL A 317 4.72 -9.51 -10.56
C VAL A 317 6.10 -10.17 -10.37
N LYS A 318 6.17 -11.45 -9.98
CA LYS A 318 7.46 -12.18 -9.92
C LYS A 318 8.06 -12.48 -11.31
N GLU A 319 7.22 -12.59 -12.33
CA GLU A 319 7.63 -12.79 -13.73
C GLU A 319 8.01 -11.45 -14.44
N LEU A 320 7.79 -10.33 -13.75
CA LEU A 320 7.81 -8.92 -14.21
C LEU A 320 9.21 -8.25 -14.17
N THR A 321 10.29 -9.02 -14.15
CA THR A 321 11.63 -8.57 -13.66
C THR A 321 12.53 -7.88 -14.73
N PRO A 322 13.89 -7.91 -14.64
CA PRO A 322 14.83 -7.38 -15.67
C PRO A 322 15.71 -8.24 -16.67
N GLN A 323 15.59 -9.57 -16.96
CA GLN A 323 16.19 -10.22 -18.20
C GLN A 323 15.36 -10.66 -19.51
N ALA A 324 14.10 -11.17 -19.50
CA ALA A 324 13.28 -11.76 -20.61
C ALA A 324 11.95 -11.13 -21.24
N PHE A 325 11.40 -9.92 -20.96
CA PHE A 325 10.52 -9.14 -21.88
C PHE A 325 11.22 -8.93 -23.22
N TYR A 326 12.50 -8.60 -23.20
CA TYR A 326 13.30 -8.51 -24.40
C TYR A 326 13.33 -9.90 -25.09
N LEU A 327 13.47 -11.01 -24.34
CA LEU A 327 13.26 -12.37 -24.89
C LEU A 327 11.79 -12.70 -25.26
N THR A 328 10.86 -11.75 -25.13
CA THR A 328 9.43 -11.84 -25.47
C THR A 328 9.06 -10.93 -26.64
N SER A 329 9.67 -9.75 -26.76
CA SER A 329 9.58 -8.88 -27.94
C SER A 329 10.59 -9.25 -29.05
N GLN A 330 11.55 -10.13 -28.75
CA GLN A 330 12.43 -10.81 -29.71
C GLN A 330 11.89 -12.18 -30.17
N GLN A 331 10.84 -12.72 -29.56
CA GLN A 331 10.29 -14.04 -29.92
C GLN A 331 8.82 -13.92 -30.30
N GLU A 332 8.49 -14.32 -31.54
CA GLU A 332 7.12 -14.46 -32.07
C GLU A 332 6.36 -15.63 -31.41
N LYS A 333 6.21 -15.59 -30.08
CA LYS A 333 5.45 -16.58 -29.32
C LYS A 333 4.00 -16.12 -29.17
N PRO A 334 3.01 -16.99 -29.45
CA PRO A 334 1.61 -16.60 -29.73
C PRO A 334 0.83 -15.98 -28.57
N TRP A 335 1.45 -15.81 -27.40
CA TRP A 335 0.85 -15.32 -26.16
C TRP A 335 1.37 -13.94 -25.71
N PHE A 336 2.34 -13.35 -26.43
CA PHE A 336 2.59 -11.91 -26.36
C PHE A 336 2.20 -11.30 -27.69
N GLN A 337 1.24 -10.38 -27.65
CA GLN A 337 0.92 -9.51 -28.78
C GLN A 337 1.29 -8.08 -28.37
N PRO A 338 1.86 -7.27 -29.27
CA PRO A 338 2.17 -5.88 -28.97
C PRO A 338 0.89 -5.11 -28.60
N PRO A 339 0.99 -4.04 -27.80
CA PRO A 339 -0.14 -3.17 -27.47
C PRO A 339 -0.86 -2.71 -28.74
N LYS A 340 -2.17 -3.02 -28.83
CA LYS A 340 -2.94 -2.90 -30.09
C LYS A 340 -3.55 -1.54 -30.31
N THR A 341 -3.91 -0.83 -29.24
CA THR A 341 -4.49 0.51 -29.33
C THR A 341 -3.42 1.58 -29.15
N LEU A 342 -3.72 2.82 -29.58
CA LEU A 342 -2.90 3.99 -29.25
C LEU A 342 -2.76 4.17 -27.74
N ARG A 343 -3.86 4.04 -26.99
CA ARG A 343 -3.89 4.16 -25.53
C ARG A 343 -2.98 3.13 -24.85
N ASP A 344 -3.00 1.88 -25.30
CA ASP A 344 -2.09 0.84 -24.78
C ASP A 344 -0.60 1.18 -25.00
N ARG A 345 -0.27 1.73 -26.18
CA ARG A 345 1.10 2.14 -26.55
C ARG A 345 1.58 3.29 -25.64
N LEU A 346 0.75 4.32 -25.44
CA LEU A 346 1.05 5.44 -24.54
C LEU A 346 1.18 4.99 -23.08
N ASN A 347 0.22 4.22 -22.57
CA ASN A 347 0.24 3.74 -21.18
C ASN A 347 1.56 3.00 -20.86
N LEU A 348 2.00 2.11 -21.76
CA LEU A 348 3.25 1.34 -21.60
C LEU A 348 4.48 2.26 -21.51
N MET A 349 4.51 3.36 -22.25
CA MET A 349 5.59 4.34 -22.22
C MET A 349 5.60 5.12 -20.90
N THR A 350 4.45 5.58 -20.40
CA THR A 350 4.34 6.34 -19.14
C THR A 350 4.81 5.50 -17.95
N PHE A 351 4.37 4.24 -17.84
CA PHE A 351 4.82 3.34 -16.76
C PHE A 351 6.32 3.09 -16.78
N LEU A 352 6.97 3.09 -17.94
CA LEU A 352 8.40 2.80 -18.04
C LEU A 352 9.24 4.04 -17.74
N GLU A 353 8.81 5.23 -18.17
CA GLU A 353 9.42 6.51 -17.75
C GLU A 353 9.27 6.72 -16.23
N GLN A 354 8.08 6.46 -15.67
CA GLN A 354 7.82 6.59 -14.22
C GLN A 354 8.65 5.63 -13.33
N HIS A 355 9.22 4.56 -13.90
CA HIS A 355 10.11 3.61 -13.22
C HIS A 355 11.53 3.62 -13.84
N TYR A 356 11.94 4.75 -14.44
CA TYR A 356 13.29 4.95 -15.00
C TYR A 356 14.22 5.63 -13.98
N ASP A 357 13.70 6.61 -13.23
CA ASP A 357 14.49 7.44 -12.31
C ASP A 357 15.02 6.71 -11.05
N GLU A 358 14.62 5.45 -10.83
CA GLU A 358 14.95 4.67 -9.62
C GLU A 358 16.09 3.64 -9.81
N MET A 359 16.70 3.50 -10.99
CA MET A 359 17.61 2.37 -11.30
C MET A 359 18.95 2.79 -11.94
N ASP A 360 20.04 2.27 -11.37
CA ASP A 360 21.41 2.48 -11.83
C ASP A 360 21.74 1.54 -13.00
N SER A 361 22.17 2.12 -14.14
CA SER A 361 21.77 1.60 -15.45
C SER A 361 22.54 0.37 -15.97
N ASP A 362 21.93 -0.81 -15.86
CA ASP A 362 22.52 -2.07 -16.36
C ASP A 362 22.43 -2.18 -17.90
N ASP A 363 23.30 -3.02 -18.49
CA ASP A 363 23.28 -3.36 -19.91
C ASP A 363 21.96 -4.07 -20.32
N ALA A 364 21.15 -4.52 -19.36
CA ALA A 364 19.76 -4.88 -19.59
C ALA A 364 18.90 -3.69 -20.09
N GLU A 365 18.89 -2.55 -19.40
CA GLU A 365 17.85 -1.51 -19.53
C GLU A 365 17.93 -0.73 -20.84
N LYS A 366 19.15 -0.48 -21.31
CA LYS A 366 19.45 0.06 -22.65
C LYS A 366 18.72 -0.72 -23.76
N LYS A 367 18.48 -2.02 -23.56
CA LYS A 367 17.78 -2.92 -24.50
C LYS A 367 16.25 -2.91 -24.39
N VAL A 368 15.66 -2.41 -23.30
CA VAL A 368 14.22 -1.99 -23.30
C VAL A 368 14.08 -0.61 -23.88
N PHE A 369 14.96 0.33 -23.56
CA PHE A 369 14.88 1.68 -24.11
C PHE A 369 14.91 1.64 -25.66
N ALA A 370 15.84 0.90 -26.25
CA ALA A 370 15.89 0.65 -27.70
C ALA A 370 14.65 -0.08 -28.28
N ALA A 371 13.86 -0.79 -27.46
CA ALA A 371 12.58 -1.35 -27.88
C ALA A 371 11.43 -0.33 -27.76
N LEU A 372 11.46 0.57 -26.77
CA LEU A 372 10.51 1.68 -26.62
C LEU A 372 10.69 2.71 -27.73
N GLN A 373 11.93 3.08 -28.07
CA GLN A 373 12.24 3.93 -29.23
C GLN A 373 11.66 3.36 -30.53
N ARG A 374 11.63 2.02 -30.67
CA ARG A 374 11.02 1.33 -31.82
C ARG A 374 9.49 1.38 -31.80
N ILE A 375 8.85 1.30 -30.63
CA ILE A 375 7.39 1.44 -30.47
C ILE A 375 6.96 2.89 -30.67
N ALA A 376 7.72 3.86 -30.15
CA ALA A 376 7.52 5.30 -30.36
C ALA A 376 7.55 5.65 -31.86
N LYS A 377 8.50 5.10 -32.62
CA LYS A 377 8.58 5.19 -34.09
C LYS A 377 7.45 4.48 -34.86
N GLN A 378 6.54 3.80 -34.16
CA GLN A 378 5.32 3.18 -34.72
C GLN A 378 4.05 3.89 -34.25
N ILE A 379 4.16 5.02 -33.54
CA ILE A 379 3.02 5.87 -33.18
C ILE A 379 2.96 7.00 -34.21
N ASP A 380 1.81 7.13 -34.87
CA ASP A 380 1.58 8.19 -35.85
C ASP A 380 1.13 9.48 -35.13
N LEU A 381 1.78 10.59 -35.49
CA LEU A 381 1.44 11.92 -34.97
C LEU A 381 0.21 12.54 -35.64
N GLU A 382 -0.27 12.00 -36.76
CA GLU A 382 -1.63 12.29 -37.27
C GLU A 382 -2.68 11.56 -36.41
N GLU A 383 -2.46 10.27 -36.11
CA GLU A 383 -3.33 9.46 -35.24
C GLU A 383 -3.50 10.13 -33.87
N LEU A 384 -2.41 10.61 -33.26
CA LEU A 384 -2.43 11.38 -32.01
C LEU A 384 -3.14 12.74 -32.14
N TYR A 385 -2.81 13.56 -33.13
CA TYR A 385 -3.37 14.91 -33.27
C TYR A 385 -4.88 14.88 -33.61
N SER A 386 -5.37 13.78 -34.18
CA SER A 386 -6.79 13.55 -34.43
C SER A 386 -7.62 13.18 -33.18
N GLN A 387 -6.98 12.87 -32.05
CA GLN A 387 -7.69 12.60 -30.79
C GLN A 387 -8.22 13.90 -30.18
N SER A 388 -9.34 13.81 -29.44
CA SER A 388 -9.82 14.94 -28.64
C SER A 388 -8.94 15.15 -27.40
N PRO A 389 -8.86 16.36 -26.83
CA PRO A 389 -8.01 16.63 -25.66
C PRO A 389 -8.33 15.71 -24.46
N GLU A 390 -9.58 15.28 -24.31
CA GLU A 390 -10.04 14.38 -23.24
C GLU A 390 -9.50 12.93 -23.35
N PHE A 391 -8.88 12.56 -24.47
CA PHE A 391 -8.19 11.28 -24.61
C PHE A 391 -6.86 11.26 -23.82
N PHE A 392 -6.27 12.43 -23.58
CA PHE A 392 -5.00 12.59 -22.89
C PHE A 392 -5.22 12.81 -21.39
N ILE A 393 -4.44 12.10 -20.58
CA ILE A 393 -4.43 12.25 -19.11
C ILE A 393 -3.10 12.90 -18.69
N PRO A 394 -3.03 13.60 -17.55
CA PRO A 394 -1.83 14.37 -17.17
C PRO A 394 -0.52 13.59 -17.21
N ASP A 395 -0.54 12.32 -16.78
CA ASP A 395 0.65 11.46 -16.74
C ASP A 395 1.14 11.01 -18.15
N ASP A 396 0.42 11.32 -19.23
CA ASP A 396 0.91 11.16 -20.61
C ASP A 396 2.05 12.13 -20.95
N LEU A 397 2.21 13.22 -20.18
CA LEU A 397 3.34 14.14 -20.30
C LEU A 397 4.71 13.47 -20.13
N TYR A 398 4.78 12.36 -19.37
CA TYR A 398 5.98 11.53 -19.27
C TYR A 398 6.25 10.77 -20.59
N THR A 399 5.22 10.16 -21.18
CA THR A 399 5.31 9.50 -22.50
C THR A 399 5.76 10.46 -23.61
N PHE A 400 5.29 11.70 -23.56
CA PHE A 400 5.63 12.69 -24.58
C PHE A 400 7.12 13.10 -24.56
N LYS A 401 7.87 12.90 -23.47
CA LYS A 401 9.35 13.02 -23.46
C LYS A 401 10.02 11.99 -24.37
N ILE A 402 9.56 10.73 -24.35
CA ILE A 402 10.09 9.67 -25.22
C ILE A 402 9.70 9.94 -26.67
N LEU A 403 8.47 10.38 -26.94
CA LEU A 403 8.03 10.73 -28.31
C LEU A 403 8.77 11.95 -28.88
N MET A 404 9.09 12.96 -28.07
CA MET A 404 9.88 14.12 -28.51
C MET A 404 11.26 13.70 -29.02
N ASN A 405 11.96 12.82 -28.29
CA ASN A 405 13.31 12.38 -28.63
C ASN A 405 13.39 11.58 -29.94
N GLU A 406 12.29 10.93 -30.34
CA GLU A 406 12.23 10.14 -31.57
C GLU A 406 11.57 10.90 -32.74
N CYS A 407 10.94 12.05 -32.49
CA CYS A 407 10.28 12.88 -33.50
C CYS A 407 11.28 13.83 -34.18
N GLN A 408 11.29 13.86 -35.52
CA GLN A 408 12.06 14.84 -36.28
C GLN A 408 11.38 16.20 -36.40
N ASP A 409 10.05 16.27 -36.25
CA ASP A 409 9.26 17.51 -36.29
C ASP A 409 8.90 17.95 -34.87
N ARG A 410 9.83 18.69 -34.27
CA ARG A 410 9.67 19.28 -32.93
C ARG A 410 8.52 20.29 -32.87
N ALA A 411 8.33 21.11 -33.90
CA ALA A 411 7.32 22.18 -33.90
C ALA A 411 5.89 21.60 -33.90
N ARG A 412 5.65 20.57 -34.72
CA ARG A 412 4.41 19.78 -34.69
C ARG A 412 4.20 19.10 -33.34
N PHE A 413 5.26 18.60 -32.71
CA PHE A 413 5.17 17.95 -31.42
C PHE A 413 4.79 18.92 -30.28
N GLU A 414 5.35 20.12 -30.29
CA GLU A 414 4.96 21.19 -29.36
C GLU A 414 3.54 21.71 -29.63
N ALA A 415 3.07 21.68 -30.89
CA ALA A 415 1.67 21.94 -31.22
C ALA A 415 0.72 20.83 -30.69
N LEU A 416 1.12 19.55 -30.76
CA LEU A 416 0.36 18.44 -30.16
C LEU A 416 0.20 18.61 -28.65
N ILE A 417 1.26 18.99 -27.93
CA ILE A 417 1.18 19.25 -26.47
C ILE A 417 0.21 20.39 -26.16
N LYS A 418 0.25 21.48 -26.93
CA LYS A 418 -0.67 22.63 -26.78
C LYS A 418 -2.14 22.31 -27.11
N HIS A 419 -2.38 21.31 -27.97
CA HIS A 419 -3.73 20.78 -28.25
C HIS A 419 -4.21 19.79 -27.18
N ALA A 420 -3.31 18.93 -26.69
CA ALA A 420 -3.63 17.86 -25.75
C ALA A 420 -3.83 18.34 -24.30
N PHE A 421 -3.07 19.34 -23.85
CA PHE A 421 -3.03 19.72 -22.43
C PHE A 421 -3.36 21.19 -22.17
N LYS A 422 -4.36 21.38 -21.31
CA LYS A 422 -4.68 22.66 -20.68
C LYS A 422 -3.56 23.12 -19.76
N GLU A 423 -3.57 24.41 -19.48
CA GLU A 423 -2.51 25.12 -18.78
C GLU A 423 -2.48 24.83 -17.27
N ASP A 424 -3.61 24.38 -16.69
CA ASP A 424 -3.75 23.99 -15.29
C ASP A 424 -3.43 22.51 -14.99
N VAL A 425 -3.06 21.73 -16.01
CA VAL A 425 -2.78 20.28 -15.91
C VAL A 425 -1.60 20.00 -14.97
N ARG A 426 -1.81 19.01 -14.07
CA ARG A 426 -0.80 18.47 -13.14
C ARG A 426 -0.82 16.94 -13.13
N THR A 427 0.36 16.33 -13.09
CA THR A 427 0.52 14.87 -12.92
C THR A 427 0.16 14.41 -11.53
N SER A 428 0.07 13.09 -11.34
CA SER A 428 -0.05 12.43 -10.04
C SER A 428 1.06 12.83 -9.03
N LYS A 429 2.28 13.12 -9.51
CA LYS A 429 3.40 13.65 -8.69
C LYS A 429 3.32 15.18 -8.45
N GLY A 430 2.29 15.86 -8.95
CA GLY A 430 2.07 17.30 -8.81
C GLY A 430 2.80 18.19 -9.83
N TYR A 431 3.57 17.60 -10.76
CA TYR A 431 4.28 18.34 -11.80
C TYR A 431 3.25 19.00 -12.72
N SER A 432 3.19 20.32 -12.73
CA SER A 432 2.39 21.05 -13.72
C SER A 432 3.02 21.03 -15.11
N ILE A 433 2.23 21.38 -16.12
CA ILE A 433 2.66 21.46 -17.52
C ILE A 433 3.95 22.27 -17.74
N LEU A 434 4.23 23.30 -16.93
CA LEU A 434 5.46 24.09 -17.03
C LEU A 434 6.70 23.31 -16.58
N HIS A 435 6.61 22.50 -15.52
CA HIS A 435 7.70 21.61 -15.09
C HIS A 435 8.07 20.63 -16.21
N HIS A 436 7.06 20.11 -16.93
CA HIS A 436 7.27 19.27 -18.11
C HIS A 436 7.86 20.05 -19.27
N ALA A 437 7.38 21.26 -19.59
CA ALA A 437 7.94 22.09 -20.66
C ALA A 437 9.45 22.41 -20.46
N VAL A 438 9.86 22.64 -19.20
CA VAL A 438 11.28 22.80 -18.82
C VAL A 438 12.07 21.50 -19.00
N ASN A 439 11.57 20.37 -18.50
CA ASN A 439 12.23 19.05 -18.62
C ASN A 439 12.31 18.56 -20.09
N LEU A 440 11.33 18.93 -20.92
CA LEU A 440 11.32 18.77 -22.38
C LEU A 440 12.23 19.77 -23.11
N ASN A 441 12.93 20.63 -22.38
CA ASN A 441 13.95 21.55 -22.91
C ASN A 441 13.38 22.49 -24.00
N SER A 442 12.12 22.91 -23.88
CA SER A 442 11.37 23.71 -24.88
C SER A 442 11.04 25.11 -24.40
N ILE A 443 11.77 26.10 -24.92
CA ILE A 443 11.51 27.51 -24.65
C ILE A 443 10.17 27.95 -25.26
N GLU A 444 9.70 27.32 -26.33
CA GLU A 444 8.43 27.55 -27.01
C GLU A 444 7.21 27.06 -26.23
N LEU A 445 7.36 25.97 -25.45
CA LEU A 445 6.34 25.50 -24.51
C LEU A 445 6.40 26.30 -23.19
N VAL A 446 7.59 26.53 -22.65
CA VAL A 446 7.81 27.36 -21.45
C VAL A 446 7.22 28.77 -21.65
N THR A 447 7.55 29.43 -22.77
CA THR A 447 7.03 30.77 -23.10
C THR A 447 5.51 30.78 -23.28
N TYR A 448 4.93 29.70 -23.79
CA TYR A 448 3.48 29.58 -23.97
C TYR A 448 2.76 29.43 -22.63
N TYR A 449 3.11 28.41 -21.84
CA TYR A 449 2.42 28.11 -20.58
C TYR A 449 2.65 29.17 -19.51
N THR A 450 3.84 29.78 -19.43
CA THR A 450 4.08 30.92 -18.52
C THR A 450 3.26 32.15 -18.91
N LYS A 451 3.02 32.41 -20.20
CA LYS A 451 2.17 33.55 -20.63
C LYS A 451 0.69 33.30 -20.39
N ALA A 452 0.24 32.05 -20.52
CA ALA A 452 -1.16 31.67 -20.31
C ALA A 452 -1.51 31.55 -18.82
N LEU A 453 -0.59 31.05 -17.98
CA LEU A 453 -0.80 30.88 -16.54
C LEU A 453 0.48 31.26 -15.74
N PRO A 454 0.74 32.58 -15.54
CA PRO A 454 2.01 33.07 -14.94
C PRO A 454 2.31 32.56 -13.53
N ILE A 455 1.29 32.16 -12.76
CA ILE A 455 1.48 31.57 -11.43
C ILE A 455 2.27 30.25 -11.46
N LEU A 456 2.37 29.57 -12.61
CA LEU A 456 3.16 28.36 -12.76
C LEU A 456 4.67 28.56 -12.55
N VAL A 457 5.20 29.79 -12.70
CA VAL A 457 6.65 30.06 -12.66
C VAL A 457 7.30 29.66 -11.33
N ASN A 458 6.56 29.87 -10.22
CA ASN A 458 6.97 29.51 -8.86
C ASN A 458 6.07 28.40 -8.26
N ASP A 459 5.54 27.54 -9.13
CA ASP A 459 4.78 26.36 -8.75
C ASP A 459 5.68 25.24 -8.20
N LEU A 460 5.09 24.26 -7.51
CA LEU A 460 5.81 23.27 -6.72
C LEU A 460 5.31 21.85 -6.96
N THR A 461 6.21 20.88 -7.14
CA THR A 461 5.85 19.45 -7.18
C THR A 461 5.46 18.92 -5.80
N ASN A 462 4.56 17.92 -5.74
CA ASN A 462 4.03 17.41 -4.47
C ASN A 462 5.04 16.54 -3.71
N MET A 463 5.84 15.75 -4.43
CA MET A 463 6.76 14.75 -3.89
C MET A 463 8.12 15.39 -3.55
N ASP A 464 8.79 15.89 -4.58
CA ASP A 464 10.21 16.25 -4.55
C ASP A 464 10.43 17.71 -4.10
N ARG A 465 9.31 18.48 -4.02
CA ARG A 465 9.21 19.93 -3.81
C ARG A 465 10.13 20.73 -4.73
N LEU A 466 10.07 20.40 -6.02
CA LEU A 466 10.85 21.08 -7.04
C LEU A 466 10.06 22.20 -7.71
N TYR A 467 10.77 23.26 -8.05
CA TYR A 467 10.28 24.40 -8.83
C TYR A 467 10.76 24.32 -10.29
N PRO A 468 10.09 24.93 -11.28
CA PRO A 468 10.52 24.92 -12.68
C PRO A 468 11.95 25.43 -12.90
N LEU A 469 12.38 26.43 -12.13
CA LEU A 469 13.75 26.96 -12.20
C LEU A 469 14.81 25.93 -11.74
N GLN A 470 14.53 25.15 -10.70
CA GLN A 470 15.43 24.06 -10.26
C GLN A 470 15.51 22.95 -11.32
N ILE A 471 14.39 22.58 -11.94
CA ILE A 471 14.39 21.58 -13.04
C ILE A 471 15.22 22.08 -14.23
N SER A 472 15.26 23.38 -14.51
CA SER A 472 16.12 23.92 -15.58
C SER A 472 17.63 23.80 -15.28
N CYS A 473 18.01 23.65 -14.01
CA CYS A 473 19.38 23.36 -13.57
C CYS A 473 19.75 21.88 -13.68
N LEU A 474 18.78 20.95 -13.50
CA LEU A 474 18.99 19.50 -13.56
C LEU A 474 19.38 18.95 -14.94
N SER A 475 19.17 19.72 -16.00
CA SER A 475 19.44 19.26 -17.37
C SER A 475 20.94 19.02 -17.59
N LYS A 476 21.30 17.86 -18.15
CA LYS A 476 22.68 17.56 -18.60
C LYS A 476 23.20 18.60 -19.60
N ASP A 477 22.31 19.21 -20.37
CA ASP A 477 22.55 20.42 -21.16
C ASP A 477 21.79 21.60 -20.51
N VAL A 478 22.47 22.38 -19.69
CA VAL A 478 21.90 23.55 -18.99
C VAL A 478 21.35 24.57 -20.00
N ASN A 479 20.03 24.83 -19.97
CA ASN A 479 19.36 25.67 -20.96
C ASN A 479 19.26 27.13 -20.50
N LEU A 480 20.30 27.89 -20.82
CA LEU A 480 20.38 29.33 -20.53
C LEU A 480 19.18 30.15 -21.05
N PRO A 481 18.62 29.94 -22.26
CA PRO A 481 17.37 30.57 -22.68
C PRO A 481 16.17 30.34 -21.72
N ILE A 482 15.94 29.11 -21.26
CA ILE A 482 14.84 28.78 -20.33
C ILE A 482 15.09 29.41 -18.97
N MET A 483 16.32 29.29 -18.43
CA MET A 483 16.69 29.90 -17.15
C MET A 483 16.50 31.41 -17.17
N ARG A 484 17.05 32.09 -18.18
CA ARG A 484 16.92 33.53 -18.38
C ARG A 484 15.46 33.95 -18.47
N PHE A 485 14.64 33.23 -19.26
CA PHE A 485 13.23 33.55 -19.40
C PHE A 485 12.46 33.37 -18.07
N LEU A 486 12.69 32.28 -17.33
CA LEU A 486 12.04 32.07 -16.03
C LEU A 486 12.40 33.19 -15.03
N LEU A 487 13.66 33.61 -14.97
CA LEU A 487 14.12 34.75 -14.16
C LEU A 487 13.48 36.08 -14.59
N GLU A 488 13.41 36.35 -15.91
CA GLU A 488 12.70 37.50 -16.47
C GLU A 488 11.19 37.51 -16.13
N GLN A 489 10.59 36.33 -15.89
CA GLN A 489 9.21 36.19 -15.42
C GLN A 489 9.08 36.14 -13.88
N ASN A 490 10.14 36.49 -13.15
CA ASN A 490 10.24 36.53 -11.67
C ASN A 490 10.15 35.16 -11.00
N ALA A 491 10.85 34.17 -11.56
CA ALA A 491 11.17 32.95 -10.83
C ALA A 491 12.04 33.25 -9.60
N ASP A 492 11.73 32.64 -8.47
CA ASP A 492 12.43 32.88 -7.20
C ASP A 492 13.81 32.21 -7.20
N ILE A 493 14.86 33.03 -7.14
CA ILE A 493 16.26 32.60 -7.10
C ILE A 493 16.66 31.93 -5.78
N TYR A 494 15.86 32.10 -4.72
CA TYR A 494 16.05 31.48 -3.42
C TYR A 494 15.14 30.27 -3.20
N ALA A 495 14.35 29.89 -4.19
CA ALA A 495 13.41 28.77 -4.13
C ALA A 495 14.10 27.50 -3.60
N GLU A 496 13.62 27.00 -2.45
CA GLU A 496 14.28 25.94 -1.70
C GLU A 496 13.45 24.64 -1.77
N GLY A 497 14.00 23.63 -2.42
CA GLY A 497 13.36 22.34 -2.64
C GLY A 497 13.97 21.25 -1.76
N SER A 498 13.15 20.33 -1.25
CA SER A 498 13.53 19.34 -0.23
C SER A 498 14.50 18.24 -0.69
N SER A 499 15.05 18.36 -1.90
CA SER A 499 15.93 17.36 -2.52
C SER A 499 17.14 17.96 -3.26
N LEU A 500 17.19 19.28 -3.51
CA LEU A 500 18.23 19.93 -4.33
C LEU A 500 18.68 21.32 -3.80
N GLY A 501 18.25 21.71 -2.60
CA GLY A 501 18.56 23.03 -2.04
C GLY A 501 18.00 24.16 -2.92
N ARG A 502 18.86 25.12 -3.30
CA ARG A 502 18.50 26.30 -4.11
C ARG A 502 19.23 26.28 -5.47
N PRO A 503 18.62 26.81 -6.56
CA PRO A 503 19.15 26.72 -7.93
C PRO A 503 20.65 27.04 -8.11
N LEU A 504 21.16 28.06 -7.41
CA LEU A 504 22.56 28.48 -7.53
C LEU A 504 23.55 27.50 -6.87
N TYR A 505 23.17 26.81 -5.80
CA TYR A 505 24.06 25.83 -5.14
C TYR A 505 24.38 24.66 -6.08
N PHE A 506 23.35 24.07 -6.68
CA PHE A 506 23.47 22.98 -7.64
C PHE A 506 24.38 23.33 -8.84
N ILE A 507 24.30 24.57 -9.36
CA ILE A 507 25.15 25.03 -10.46
C ILE A 507 26.62 25.13 -10.04
N LEU A 508 26.90 25.60 -8.82
CA LEU A 508 28.26 25.71 -8.29
C LEU A 508 28.86 24.33 -7.96
N GLU A 509 28.04 23.36 -7.54
CA GLU A 509 28.42 21.95 -7.37
C GLU A 509 28.72 21.26 -8.71
N MET A 510 27.91 21.51 -9.75
CA MET A 510 28.24 21.05 -11.12
C MET A 510 29.54 21.69 -11.63
N LEU A 511 29.82 22.96 -11.32
CA LEU A 511 31.09 23.62 -11.68
C LEU A 511 32.29 23.06 -10.92
N SER A 512 32.16 22.70 -9.64
CA SER A 512 33.27 22.16 -8.86
C SER A 512 33.66 20.75 -9.34
N THR A 513 32.67 19.94 -9.75
CA THR A 513 32.83 18.53 -10.14
C THR A 513 33.29 18.30 -11.58
N LEU A 514 33.29 19.31 -12.46
CA LEU A 514 33.84 19.17 -13.82
C LEU A 514 35.36 18.94 -13.80
N GLU A 515 35.78 17.88 -14.49
CA GLU A 515 37.19 17.47 -14.65
C GLU A 515 37.90 18.13 -15.85
N GLN A 516 37.16 18.61 -16.87
CA GLN A 516 37.72 19.15 -18.10
C GLN A 516 36.95 20.40 -18.57
N ALA A 517 37.70 21.42 -19.00
CA ALA A 517 37.14 22.66 -19.52
C ALA A 517 36.55 22.48 -20.93
N GLY A 518 35.38 23.06 -21.16
CA GLY A 518 34.65 22.97 -22.43
C GLY A 518 33.33 23.74 -22.39
N ASP A 519 32.53 23.59 -23.44
CA ASP A 519 31.23 24.27 -23.63
C ASP A 519 30.30 24.14 -22.41
N GLN A 520 30.26 22.97 -21.76
CA GLN A 520 29.45 22.77 -20.55
C GLN A 520 29.92 23.59 -19.34
N GLU A 521 31.23 23.79 -19.16
CA GLU A 521 31.75 24.67 -18.10
C GLU A 521 31.35 26.13 -18.35
N GLU A 522 31.49 26.59 -19.59
CA GLU A 522 31.13 27.95 -19.99
C GLU A 522 29.62 28.20 -19.89
N ARG A 523 28.77 27.23 -20.25
CA ARG A 523 27.33 27.31 -20.02
C ARG A 523 26.98 27.37 -18.54
N LEU A 524 27.62 26.56 -17.69
CA LEU A 524 27.40 26.61 -16.24
C LEU A 524 27.90 27.92 -15.61
N LYS A 525 29.01 28.49 -16.10
CA LYS A 525 29.50 29.83 -15.72
C LYS A 525 28.46 30.90 -16.06
N GLN A 526 27.94 30.90 -17.29
CA GLN A 526 26.88 31.81 -17.71
C GLN A 526 25.59 31.59 -16.91
N ALA A 527 25.29 30.36 -16.49
CA ALA A 527 24.16 30.05 -15.62
C ALA A 527 24.35 30.65 -14.22
N ALA A 528 25.52 30.47 -13.59
CA ALA A 528 25.83 31.09 -12.30
C ALA A 528 25.72 32.62 -12.35
N LEU A 529 26.21 33.24 -13.43
CA LEU A 529 26.10 34.68 -13.67
C LEU A 529 24.64 35.17 -13.78
N LEU A 530 23.70 34.37 -14.31
CA LEU A 530 22.27 34.75 -14.33
C LEU A 530 21.69 34.96 -12.93
N PHE A 531 22.16 34.21 -11.92
CA PHE A 531 21.76 34.40 -10.52
C PHE A 531 22.56 35.49 -9.85
N LEU A 532 23.90 35.46 -9.95
CA LEU A 532 24.79 36.42 -9.28
C LEU A 532 24.63 37.86 -9.79
N GLN A 533 24.07 38.05 -10.99
CA GLN A 533 23.72 39.36 -11.57
C GLN A 533 22.21 39.64 -11.56
N HIS A 534 21.39 38.81 -10.91
CA HIS A 534 19.95 39.03 -10.83
C HIS A 534 19.63 40.25 -9.95
N LYS A 535 18.60 41.03 -10.31
CA LYS A 535 18.17 42.23 -9.57
C LYS A 535 17.84 41.96 -8.08
N ASP A 536 17.39 40.74 -7.78
CA ASP A 536 17.00 40.31 -6.44
C ASP A 536 18.14 39.58 -5.69
N TYR A 537 19.33 39.49 -6.29
CA TYR A 537 20.49 38.82 -5.70
C TYR A 537 21.06 39.60 -4.51
N ASP A 538 21.26 38.88 -3.41
CA ASP A 538 21.70 39.40 -2.14
C ASP A 538 22.60 38.36 -1.47
N HIS A 539 23.91 38.65 -1.44
CA HIS A 539 24.91 37.89 -0.72
C HIS A 539 24.53 37.58 0.74
N GLN A 540 23.72 38.42 1.42
CA GLN A 540 23.29 38.20 2.80
C GLN A 540 22.18 37.15 2.95
N LYS A 541 21.64 36.62 1.85
CA LYS A 541 20.67 35.49 1.86
C LYS A 541 21.32 34.17 1.47
N PHE A 542 22.55 34.19 0.98
CA PHE A 542 23.27 33.04 0.47
C PHE A 542 24.00 32.30 1.62
N PHE A 543 23.23 31.58 2.43
CA PHE A 543 23.72 30.69 3.49
C PHE A 543 23.61 29.22 3.07
N PRO A 544 24.66 28.39 3.24
CA PRO A 544 24.58 26.94 3.06
C PRO A 544 23.77 26.28 4.20
N GLU A 545 23.72 24.95 4.24
CA GLU A 545 22.94 24.17 5.21
C GLU A 545 23.34 24.42 6.69
N GLU A 546 22.46 24.02 7.63
CA GLU A 546 22.61 24.28 9.07
C GLU A 546 23.91 23.74 9.68
N GLY A 547 24.96 24.57 9.70
CA GLY A 547 26.21 24.31 10.43
C GLY A 547 27.49 24.65 9.67
N GLU A 548 27.44 24.78 8.34
CA GLU A 548 28.61 25.18 7.54
C GLU A 548 28.68 26.71 7.41
N SER A 549 29.87 27.31 7.48
CA SER A 549 30.01 28.73 7.12
C SER A 549 30.09 28.90 5.61
N LEU A 550 29.62 30.05 5.10
CA LEU A 550 29.74 30.39 3.67
C LEU A 550 31.19 30.30 3.16
N LYS A 551 32.18 30.52 4.03
CA LYS A 551 33.59 30.37 3.67
C LYS A 551 33.99 28.91 3.49
N GLU A 552 33.52 28.01 4.36
CA GLU A 552 33.80 26.57 4.25
C GLU A 552 33.15 25.98 2.99
N TYR A 553 31.89 26.31 2.70
CA TYR A 553 31.19 25.87 1.49
C TYR A 553 31.89 26.35 0.20
N THR A 554 32.28 27.62 0.16
CA THR A 554 32.97 28.17 -1.04
C THR A 554 34.39 27.62 -1.22
N GLN A 555 35.04 27.15 -0.14
CA GLN A 555 36.34 26.47 -0.17
C GLN A 555 36.24 24.97 -0.47
N SER A 556 35.17 24.28 -0.04
CA SER A 556 34.94 22.85 -0.39
C SER A 556 34.70 22.68 -1.89
N LEU A 557 34.01 23.64 -2.52
CA LEU A 557 33.84 23.77 -3.97
C LEU A 557 35.07 24.35 -4.71
N LYS A 558 36.10 24.82 -3.99
CA LYS A 558 37.31 25.47 -4.53
C LYS A 558 37.02 26.67 -5.44
N LEU A 559 36.00 27.48 -5.12
CA LEU A 559 35.63 28.62 -5.97
C LEU A 559 36.70 29.71 -5.96
N ASP A 560 37.47 29.85 -4.88
CA ASP A 560 38.62 30.76 -4.79
C ASP A 560 39.80 30.35 -5.70
N GLU A 561 40.02 29.05 -5.90
CA GLU A 561 41.02 28.52 -6.83
C GLU A 561 40.54 28.48 -8.30
N LYS A 562 39.31 27.99 -8.56
CA LYS A 562 38.79 27.73 -9.90
C LYS A 562 38.07 28.93 -10.56
N TYR A 563 37.24 29.65 -9.79
CA TYR A 563 36.28 30.64 -10.30
C TYR A 563 36.24 31.90 -9.39
N PRO A 564 37.39 32.59 -9.22
CA PRO A 564 37.56 33.64 -8.22
C PRO A 564 36.60 34.81 -8.37
N GLU A 565 36.06 35.03 -9.58
CA GLU A 565 34.98 35.97 -9.87
C GLU A 565 33.68 35.61 -9.12
N PHE A 566 33.27 34.34 -9.10
CA PHE A 566 32.06 33.91 -8.37
C PHE A 566 32.29 33.95 -6.87
N TYR A 567 33.46 33.51 -6.40
CA TYR A 567 33.86 33.63 -5.00
C TYR A 567 33.76 35.08 -4.48
N GLN A 568 34.22 36.06 -5.26
CA GLN A 568 34.12 37.48 -4.91
C GLN A 568 32.69 38.01 -4.95
N MET A 569 31.86 37.59 -5.90
CA MET A 569 30.43 38.00 -5.95
C MET A 569 29.63 37.41 -4.79
N ILE A 570 29.85 36.13 -4.47
CA ILE A 570 29.20 35.40 -3.37
C ILE A 570 29.54 36.03 -2.00
N LEU A 571 30.78 36.46 -1.80
CA LEU A 571 31.21 37.14 -0.58
C LEU A 571 30.94 38.67 -0.59
N GLY A 572 30.34 39.23 -1.64
CA GLY A 572 30.09 40.67 -1.77
C GLY A 572 31.35 41.54 -1.86
N ILE A 573 32.50 40.96 -2.21
CA ILE A 573 33.83 41.58 -2.13
C ILE A 573 34.08 42.61 -3.25
N ASN A 574 33.38 42.52 -4.39
CA ASN A 574 33.60 43.39 -5.55
C ASN A 574 32.30 43.78 -6.30
N THR A 575 31.13 43.73 -5.66
CA THR A 575 29.87 44.18 -6.27
C THR A 575 29.90 45.69 -6.57
N PRO A 576 29.74 46.13 -7.83
CA PRO A 576 29.51 47.54 -8.12
C PRO A 576 28.20 47.98 -7.48
N GLN A 577 28.22 49.10 -6.74
CA GLN A 577 26.99 49.69 -6.20
C GLN A 577 26.08 50.11 -7.36
N GLN A 578 25.01 49.36 -7.62
CA GLN A 578 23.97 49.80 -8.55
C GLN A 578 23.24 50.98 -7.92
N SER A 579 23.42 52.16 -8.51
CA SER A 579 22.90 53.42 -8.00
C SER A 579 21.54 53.76 -8.64
N ASN A 580 20.47 53.57 -7.84
CA ASN A 580 19.06 53.96 -8.10
C ASN A 580 18.33 53.22 -9.22
#